data_AF-A0A2P4YI77-F1
#
_entry.id   AF-A0A2P4YI77-F1
#
_cell.length_a   1.000
_cell.length_b   1.000
_cell.length_c   1.000
_cell.angle_alpha   90.00
_cell.angle_beta   90.00
_cell.angle_gamma   90.00
#
_symmetry.space_group_name_H-M   'P 1'
#
loop_
_entity.id
_entity.type
_entity.pdbx_description
1 polymer ?
#
loop_
_entity_poly.entity_id
_entity_poly.type
_entity_poly.pdbx_seq_one_letter_code
_entity_poly.pdbx_strand_id
1 'polypeptide(L)'
;MKKVEERKKATDLLLEQMGKQRGDAEVKQRRADEERAKAAQAAEIASQIEAQASVELAIAKPALDAAQQAVNCLNKASLTELKSMGKPPAGVEKVTAAVLMMVKKETKNFSWDNAKKMMAKVDVFKQSLEQYDKENIPPEVVARVEPLIQEDPNFNYEKMKSKSVAAANLCVWVVNIISFHQVFVRVKPLMDTLEKARQTKTEADIELAAVQKMVAEVEAQLNALQASFRDATNEKAKVEAEAQTCQERLSLAER
;
A
#
# COMPACT_ATOMS: atom_id res chain seq x y z
N MET A 1 -0.22 26.99 -65.88
CA MET A 1 0.75 25.87 -65.83
C MET A 1 1.69 25.96 -64.62
N LYS A 2 2.71 26.83 -64.56
CA LYS A 2 3.67 26.88 -63.42
C LYS A 2 3.03 26.95 -62.03
N LYS A 3 2.01 27.79 -61.84
CA LYS A 3 1.29 27.98 -60.57
C LYS A 3 0.50 26.73 -60.12
N VAL A 4 0.03 25.89 -61.05
CA VAL A 4 -0.66 24.62 -60.75
C VAL A 4 0.37 23.57 -60.28
N GLU A 5 1.52 23.51 -60.96
CA GLU A 5 2.62 22.61 -60.60
C GLU A 5 3.19 22.90 -59.20
N GLU A 6 3.35 24.18 -58.85
CA GLU A 6 3.80 24.61 -57.52
C GLU A 6 2.81 24.22 -56.42
N ARG A 7 1.50 24.39 -56.68
CA ARG A 7 0.44 23.99 -55.74
C ARG A 7 0.35 22.48 -55.59
N LYS A 8 0.51 21.71 -56.67
CA LYS A 8 0.63 20.24 -56.61
C LYS A 8 1.77 19.81 -55.69
N LYS A 9 2.99 20.31 -55.92
CA LYS A 9 4.15 19.98 -55.09
C LYS A 9 3.94 20.34 -53.62
N ALA A 10 3.33 21.49 -53.32
CA ALA A 10 3.03 21.89 -51.96
C ALA A 10 2.00 20.96 -51.27
N THR A 11 0.95 20.54 -51.99
CA THR A 11 -0.03 19.56 -51.48
C THR A 11 0.59 18.18 -51.25
N ASP A 12 1.46 17.72 -52.14
CA ASP A 12 2.14 16.42 -52.03
C ASP A 12 3.10 16.40 -50.83
N LEU A 13 3.82 17.50 -50.57
CA LEU A 13 4.67 17.67 -49.37
C LEU A 13 3.85 17.60 -48.07
N LEU A 14 2.69 18.28 -48.03
CA LEU A 14 1.80 18.23 -46.87
C LEU A 14 1.26 16.81 -46.62
N LEU A 15 0.95 16.07 -47.69
CA LEU A 15 0.48 14.68 -47.60
C LEU A 15 1.55 13.76 -47.02
N GLU A 16 2.80 13.90 -47.47
CA GLU A 16 3.93 13.12 -46.94
C GLU A 16 4.18 13.43 -45.46
N GLN A 17 4.12 14.70 -45.07
CA GLN A 17 4.24 15.13 -43.68
C GLN A 17 3.11 14.58 -42.80
N MET A 18 1.86 14.59 -43.27
CA MET A 18 0.72 13.99 -42.58
C MET A 18 0.92 12.49 -42.37
N GLY A 19 1.42 11.77 -43.38
CA GLY A 19 1.69 10.34 -43.28
C GLY A 19 2.70 10.02 -42.18
N LYS A 20 3.81 10.77 -42.11
CA LYS A 20 4.84 10.62 -41.07
C LYS A 20 4.28 10.94 -39.67
N GLN A 21 3.63 12.09 -39.51
CA GLN A 21 3.05 12.48 -38.22
C GLN A 21 1.98 11.50 -37.74
N ARG A 22 1.19 10.91 -38.65
CA ARG A 22 0.17 9.92 -38.31
C ARG A 22 0.78 8.62 -37.81
N GLY A 23 1.85 8.15 -38.45
CA GLY A 23 2.63 7.00 -37.96
C GLY A 23 3.22 7.27 -36.58
N ASP A 24 3.82 8.45 -36.37
CA ASP A 24 4.38 8.84 -35.07
C ASP A 24 3.32 8.92 -33.97
N ALA A 25 2.12 9.43 -34.30
CA ALA A 25 0.99 9.48 -33.37
C ALA A 25 0.53 8.08 -32.96
N GLU A 26 0.41 7.16 -33.92
CA GLU A 26 -0.01 5.77 -33.67
C GLU A 26 0.98 5.03 -32.75
N VAL A 27 2.29 5.22 -32.97
CA VAL A 27 3.33 4.64 -32.10
C VAL A 27 3.25 5.22 -30.68
N LYS A 28 3.08 6.55 -30.54
CA LYS A 28 2.93 7.20 -29.24
C LYS A 28 1.65 6.79 -28.52
N GLN A 29 0.55 6.62 -29.26
CA GLN A 29 -0.73 6.15 -28.73
C GLN A 29 -0.61 4.72 -28.20
N ARG A 30 0.03 3.82 -28.96
CA ARG A 30 0.30 2.46 -28.50
C ARG A 30 1.12 2.44 -27.22
N ARG A 31 2.16 3.26 -27.14
CA ARG A 31 2.97 3.43 -25.92
C ARG A 31 2.12 3.94 -24.76
N ALA A 32 1.22 4.91 -24.99
CA ALA A 32 0.32 5.42 -23.95
C ALA A 32 -0.62 4.32 -23.41
N ASP A 33 -1.14 3.46 -24.29
CA ASP A 33 -2.01 2.36 -23.90
C ASP A 33 -1.25 1.26 -23.13
N GLU A 34 0.01 0.99 -23.50
CA GLU A 34 0.90 0.10 -22.75
C GLU A 34 1.20 0.65 -21.34
N GLU A 35 1.56 1.94 -21.22
CA GLU A 35 1.81 2.57 -19.92
C GLU A 35 0.53 2.65 -19.07
N ARG A 36 -0.64 2.86 -19.69
CA ARG A 36 -1.93 2.83 -19.00
C ARG A 36 -2.21 1.44 -18.43
N ALA A 37 -1.94 0.38 -19.20
CA ALA A 37 -2.11 -0.98 -18.72
C ALA A 37 -1.17 -1.29 -17.55
N LYS A 38 0.09 -0.84 -17.58
CA LYS A 38 1.04 -0.99 -16.47
C LYS A 38 0.58 -0.25 -15.22
N ALA A 39 0.15 1.01 -15.35
CA ALA A 39 -0.36 1.80 -14.23
C ALA A 39 -1.61 1.15 -13.60
N ALA A 40 -2.52 0.62 -14.43
CA ALA A 40 -3.70 -0.11 -13.96
C ALA A 40 -3.34 -1.40 -13.20
N GLN A 41 -2.37 -2.18 -13.71
CA GLN A 41 -1.89 -3.38 -13.02
C GLN A 41 -1.21 -3.04 -11.69
N ALA A 42 -0.37 -2.01 -11.65
CA ALA A 42 0.27 -1.55 -10.43
C ALA A 42 -0.76 -1.07 -9.40
N ALA A 43 -1.82 -0.38 -9.85
CA ALA A 43 -2.92 0.05 -8.99
C ALA A 43 -3.71 -1.13 -8.40
N GLU A 44 -3.99 -2.16 -9.21
CA GLU A 44 -4.67 -3.37 -8.75
C GLU A 44 -3.84 -4.13 -7.72
N ILE A 45 -2.54 -4.32 -7.98
CA ILE A 45 -1.61 -4.97 -7.03
C ILE A 45 -1.56 -4.19 -5.71
N ALA A 46 -1.41 -2.86 -5.77
CA ALA A 46 -1.41 -2.03 -4.57
C ALA A 46 -2.74 -2.14 -3.79
N SER A 47 -3.88 -2.15 -4.48
CA SER A 47 -5.20 -2.31 -3.89
C SER A 47 -5.37 -3.67 -3.19
N GLN A 48 -4.91 -4.76 -3.81
CA GLN A 48 -4.96 -6.10 -3.22
C GLN A 48 -4.11 -6.20 -1.95
N ILE A 49 -2.87 -5.69 -1.99
CA ILE A 49 -1.98 -5.68 -0.82
C ILE A 49 -2.56 -4.80 0.29
N GLU A 50 -3.15 -3.65 -0.05
CA GLU A 50 -3.81 -2.76 0.91
C GLU A 50 -5.02 -3.42 1.58
N ALA A 51 -5.86 -4.11 0.79
CA ALA A 51 -6.98 -4.87 1.31
C ALA A 51 -6.52 -5.96 2.28
N GLN A 52 -5.47 -6.72 1.91
CA GLN A 52 -4.91 -7.76 2.76
C GLN A 52 -4.32 -7.20 4.06
N ALA A 53 -3.54 -6.11 3.96
CA ALA A 53 -2.96 -5.44 5.12
C ALA A 53 -4.05 -4.86 6.06
N SER A 54 -5.12 -4.32 5.50
CA SER A 54 -6.25 -3.76 6.26
C SER A 54 -7.00 -4.82 7.06
N VAL A 55 -7.27 -5.98 6.45
CA VAL A 55 -7.91 -7.12 7.14
C VAL A 55 -7.06 -7.60 8.31
N GLU A 56 -5.76 -7.78 8.08
CA GLU A 56 -4.84 -8.23 9.13
C GLU A 56 -4.72 -7.20 10.25
N LEU A 57 -4.61 -5.91 9.92
CA LEU A 57 -4.56 -4.83 10.91
C LEU A 57 -5.87 -4.72 11.71
N ALA A 58 -7.02 -5.00 11.10
CA ALA A 58 -8.30 -5.06 11.78
C ALA A 58 -8.38 -6.20 12.80
N ILE A 59 -7.65 -7.31 12.60
CA ILE A 59 -7.52 -8.40 13.57
C ILE A 59 -6.61 -7.98 14.74
N ALA A 60 -5.56 -7.21 14.46
CA ALA A 60 -4.60 -6.75 15.47
C ALA A 60 -5.18 -5.74 16.48
N LYS A 61 -6.05 -4.84 16.02
CA LYS A 61 -6.57 -3.73 16.83
C LYS A 61 -7.38 -4.18 18.08
N PRO A 62 -8.33 -5.12 17.97
CA PRO A 62 -9.03 -5.65 19.14
C PRO A 62 -8.10 -6.28 20.17
N ALA A 63 -7.02 -6.94 19.74
CA ALA A 63 -6.04 -7.52 20.64
C ALA A 63 -5.32 -6.42 21.45
N LEU A 64 -4.90 -5.33 20.79
CA LEU A 64 -4.32 -4.18 21.51
C LEU A 64 -5.28 -3.57 22.52
N ASP A 65 -6.52 -3.35 22.12
CA ASP A 65 -7.53 -2.74 22.98
C ASP A 65 -7.81 -3.64 24.20
N ALA A 66 -7.91 -4.95 24.00
CA ALA A 66 -8.09 -5.92 25.07
C ALA A 66 -6.88 -5.97 26.02
N ALA A 67 -5.65 -5.93 25.49
CA ALA A 67 -4.44 -5.87 26.30
C ALA A 67 -4.40 -4.57 27.14
N GLN A 68 -4.74 -3.43 26.54
CA GLN A 68 -4.76 -2.14 27.24
C GLN A 68 -5.84 -2.11 28.33
N GLN A 69 -7.03 -2.62 28.04
CA GLN A 69 -8.10 -2.75 29.02
C GLN A 69 -7.70 -3.65 30.19
N ALA A 70 -7.05 -4.78 29.91
CA ALA A 70 -6.57 -5.68 30.94
C ALA A 70 -5.59 -4.96 31.90
N VAL A 71 -4.68 -4.14 31.36
CA VAL A 71 -3.77 -3.32 32.17
C VAL A 71 -4.51 -2.24 32.95
N ASN A 72 -5.52 -1.59 32.35
CA ASN A 72 -6.35 -0.60 33.04
C ASN A 72 -7.15 -1.21 34.21
N CYS A 73 -7.55 -2.48 34.11
CA CYS A 73 -8.21 -3.23 35.17
C CYS A 73 -7.24 -3.71 36.28
N LEU A 74 -5.92 -3.54 36.12
CA LEU A 74 -4.96 -3.77 37.19
C LEU A 74 -4.96 -2.59 38.15
N ASN A 75 -5.26 -2.86 39.42
CA ASN A 75 -5.22 -1.88 40.48
C ASN A 75 -4.23 -2.30 41.58
N LYS A 76 -3.88 -1.33 42.44
CA LYS A 76 -2.87 -1.54 43.49
C LYS A 76 -3.28 -2.61 44.49
N ALA A 77 -4.57 -2.72 44.81
CA ALA A 77 -5.08 -3.71 45.75
C ALA A 77 -4.93 -5.14 45.20
N SER A 78 -5.37 -5.40 43.97
CA SER A 78 -5.31 -6.72 43.35
C SER A 78 -3.88 -7.20 43.10
N LEU A 79 -2.96 -6.30 42.75
CA LEU A 79 -1.53 -6.62 42.63
C LEU A 79 -0.84 -6.83 43.99
N THR A 80 -1.33 -6.18 45.05
CA THR A 80 -0.82 -6.41 46.41
C THR A 80 -1.29 -7.76 46.95
N GLU A 81 -2.55 -8.11 46.72
CA GLU A 81 -3.12 -9.43 47.03
C GLU A 81 -2.38 -10.56 46.29
N LEU A 82 -2.12 -10.38 44.99
CA LEU A 82 -1.39 -11.36 44.20
C LEU A 82 0.00 -11.65 44.78
N LYS A 83 0.72 -10.61 45.25
CA LYS A 83 2.06 -10.76 45.84
C LYS A 83 2.07 -11.33 47.25
N SER A 84 1.00 -11.15 48.02
CA SER A 84 0.94 -11.65 49.40
C SER A 84 0.76 -13.17 49.46
N MET A 85 0.47 -13.82 48.33
CA MET A 85 0.43 -15.28 48.22
C MET A 85 1.80 -15.89 48.54
N GLY A 86 1.85 -16.71 49.59
CA GLY A 86 3.05 -17.45 49.98
C GLY A 86 3.54 -18.38 48.86
N LYS A 87 2.62 -19.19 48.31
CA LYS A 87 2.85 -20.08 47.16
C LYS A 87 1.77 -19.84 46.10
N PRO A 88 2.14 -19.59 44.83
CA PRO A 88 1.17 -19.32 43.77
C PRO A 88 0.51 -20.64 43.31
N PRO A 89 -0.77 -20.62 42.93
CA PRO A 89 -1.34 -21.71 42.15
C PRO A 89 -0.58 -21.92 40.83
N ALA A 90 -0.51 -23.16 40.33
CA ALA A 90 0.31 -23.50 39.16
C ALA A 90 0.04 -22.61 37.92
N GLY A 91 -1.22 -22.25 37.66
CA GLY A 91 -1.54 -21.35 36.54
C GLY A 91 -1.09 -19.90 36.77
N VAL A 92 -1.15 -19.41 38.02
CA VAL A 92 -0.67 -18.06 38.39
C VAL A 92 0.84 -17.97 38.25
N GLU A 93 1.55 -19.05 38.63
CA GLU A 93 3.00 -19.15 38.44
C GLU A 93 3.38 -19.05 36.96
N LYS A 94 2.67 -19.77 36.08
CA LYS A 94 2.92 -19.72 34.62
C LYS A 94 2.63 -18.35 34.02
N VAL A 95 1.51 -17.72 34.40
CA VAL A 95 1.17 -16.36 33.93
C VAL A 95 2.25 -15.36 34.36
N THR A 96 2.67 -15.41 35.62
CA THR A 96 3.69 -14.48 36.11
C THR A 96 5.08 -14.77 35.54
N ALA A 97 5.42 -16.03 35.27
CA ALA A 97 6.62 -16.40 34.53
C ALA A 97 6.61 -15.84 33.09
N ALA A 98 5.49 -15.94 32.38
CA ALA A 98 5.35 -15.38 31.03
C ALA A 98 5.51 -13.86 31.02
N VAL A 99 4.87 -13.15 31.96
CA VAL A 99 5.05 -11.70 32.10
C VAL A 99 6.51 -11.34 32.43
N LEU A 100 7.19 -12.16 33.23
CA LEU A 100 8.59 -11.96 33.57
C LEU A 100 9.52 -12.09 32.34
N MET A 101 9.28 -13.11 31.50
CA MET A 101 9.99 -13.29 30.23
C MET A 101 9.80 -12.08 29.30
N MET A 102 8.58 -11.56 29.21
CA MET A 102 8.27 -10.42 28.34
C MET A 102 8.85 -9.11 28.90
N VAL A 103 8.47 -8.72 30.11
CA VAL A 103 8.78 -7.38 30.67
C VAL A 103 10.22 -7.25 31.14
N LYS A 104 10.81 -8.31 31.71
CA LYS A 104 12.19 -8.28 32.24
C LYS A 104 13.21 -8.92 31.32
N LYS A 105 12.78 -9.54 30.21
CA LYS A 105 13.65 -10.33 29.32
C LYS A 105 14.45 -11.38 30.11
N GLU A 106 13.86 -11.88 31.19
CA GLU A 106 14.48 -12.90 32.02
C GLU A 106 14.49 -14.22 31.25
N THR A 107 15.61 -14.95 31.32
CA THR A 107 15.83 -16.18 30.55
C THR A 107 16.12 -17.39 31.42
N LYS A 108 16.45 -17.17 32.71
CA LYS A 108 16.97 -18.20 33.61
C LYS A 108 16.12 -18.37 34.87
N ASN A 109 15.68 -17.27 35.49
CA ASN A 109 15.00 -17.33 36.79
C ASN A 109 13.50 -16.99 36.71
N PHE A 110 12.67 -17.99 36.46
CA PHE A 110 11.20 -17.84 36.41
C PHE A 110 10.51 -18.09 37.76
N SER A 111 11.25 -18.05 38.87
CA SER A 111 10.69 -18.32 40.19
C SER A 111 9.65 -17.28 40.60
N TRP A 112 8.69 -17.73 41.41
CA TRP A 112 7.69 -16.87 42.04
C TRP A 112 8.30 -15.68 42.79
N ASP A 113 9.44 -15.87 43.45
CA ASP A 113 10.12 -14.79 44.17
C ASP A 113 10.69 -13.73 43.23
N ASN A 114 11.13 -14.12 42.02
CA ASN A 114 11.51 -13.15 41.00
C ASN A 114 10.28 -12.38 40.47
N ALA A 115 9.16 -13.07 40.28
CA ALA A 115 7.89 -12.43 39.91
C ALA A 115 7.41 -11.41 40.96
N LYS A 116 7.52 -11.74 42.26
CA LYS A 116 7.22 -10.77 43.34
C LYS A 116 8.11 -9.53 43.26
N LYS A 117 9.40 -9.69 42.95
CA LYS A 117 10.35 -8.57 42.80
C LYS A 117 9.97 -7.67 41.63
N MET A 118 9.58 -8.25 40.49
CA MET A 118 9.07 -7.49 39.34
C MET A 118 7.84 -6.66 39.72
N MET A 119 6.90 -7.25 40.47
CA MET A 119 5.67 -6.59 40.90
C MET A 119 5.84 -5.72 42.16
N ALA A 120 7.04 -5.63 42.74
CA ALA A 120 7.27 -4.98 44.04
C ALA A 120 6.81 -3.50 44.02
N LYS A 121 7.24 -2.76 43.00
CA LYS A 121 6.79 -1.39 42.73
C LYS A 121 5.61 -1.44 41.74
N VAL A 122 4.39 -1.46 42.29
CA VAL A 122 3.16 -1.68 41.51
C VAL A 122 2.98 -0.66 40.38
N ASP A 123 3.20 0.62 40.65
CA ASP A 123 3.00 1.68 39.66
C ASP A 123 4.00 1.56 38.49
N VAL A 124 5.26 1.27 38.81
CA VAL A 124 6.33 1.04 37.81
C VAL A 124 6.06 -0.21 36.98
N PHE A 125 5.56 -1.27 37.64
CA PHE A 125 5.20 -2.50 36.94
C PHE A 125 4.05 -2.27 35.96
N LYS A 126 2.98 -1.59 36.39
CA LYS A 126 1.85 -1.25 35.51
C LYS A 126 2.32 -0.41 34.32
N GLN A 127 3.13 0.62 34.57
CA GLN A 127 3.72 1.45 33.51
C GLN A 127 4.55 0.62 32.52
N SER A 128 5.29 -0.37 33.01
CA SER A 128 6.09 -1.26 32.14
C SER A 128 5.21 -2.12 31.22
N LEU A 129 3.99 -2.46 31.64
CA LEU A 129 3.01 -3.18 30.80
C LEU A 129 2.37 -2.26 29.76
N GLU A 130 2.07 -1.01 30.13
CA GLU A 130 1.51 0.02 29.23
C GLU A 130 2.50 0.42 28.14
N GLN A 131 3.79 0.54 28.49
CA GLN A 131 4.86 0.98 27.60
C GLN A 131 5.60 -0.19 26.93
N TYR A 132 5.08 -1.40 27.03
CA TYR A 132 5.74 -2.59 26.49
C TYR A 132 5.89 -2.52 24.97
N ASP A 133 7.09 -2.80 24.48
CA ASP A 133 7.37 -2.91 23.04
C ASP A 133 6.81 -4.22 22.48
N LYS A 134 5.54 -4.15 22.13
CA LYS A 134 4.75 -5.21 21.50
C LYS A 134 5.14 -5.50 20.04
N GLU A 135 5.89 -4.61 19.40
CA GLU A 135 6.30 -4.75 17.99
C GLU A 135 7.60 -5.55 17.88
N ASN A 136 8.51 -5.43 18.86
CA ASN A 136 9.82 -6.07 18.85
C ASN A 136 10.01 -7.09 19.98
N ILE A 137 9.15 -8.12 20.02
CA ILE A 137 9.29 -9.24 20.95
C ILE A 137 10.35 -10.22 20.42
N PRO A 138 11.35 -10.61 21.23
CA PRO A 138 12.34 -11.60 20.80
C PRO A 138 11.67 -12.94 20.43
N PRO A 139 12.05 -13.59 19.31
CA PRO A 139 11.46 -14.87 18.89
C PRO A 139 11.57 -15.97 19.96
N GLU A 140 12.65 -15.95 20.75
CA GLU A 140 12.86 -16.87 21.87
C GLU A 140 11.83 -16.71 23.00
N VAL A 141 11.31 -15.50 23.21
CA VAL A 141 10.25 -15.23 24.20
C VAL A 141 8.93 -15.75 23.66
N VAL A 142 8.62 -15.46 22.39
CA VAL A 142 7.39 -15.95 21.73
C VAL A 142 7.34 -17.48 21.76
N ALA A 143 8.43 -18.15 21.36
CA ALA A 143 8.52 -19.61 21.33
C ALA A 143 8.33 -20.29 22.70
N ARG A 144 8.61 -19.58 23.81
CA ARG A 144 8.38 -20.09 25.18
C ARG A 144 6.99 -19.80 25.70
N VAL A 145 6.42 -18.64 25.35
CA VAL A 145 5.12 -18.18 25.86
C VAL A 145 3.96 -18.76 25.05
N GLU A 146 4.13 -18.96 23.75
CA GLU A 146 3.08 -19.47 22.86
C GLU A 146 2.54 -20.86 23.27
N PRO A 147 3.39 -21.86 23.59
CA PRO A 147 2.88 -23.16 24.06
C PRO A 147 2.09 -23.04 25.38
N LEU A 148 2.44 -22.09 26.25
CA LEU A 148 1.68 -21.86 27.49
C LEU A 148 0.26 -21.37 27.19
N ILE A 149 0.08 -20.58 26.13
CA ILE A 149 -1.22 -20.05 25.72
C ILE A 149 -2.05 -21.13 25.01
N GLN A 150 -1.43 -21.93 24.14
CA GLN A 150 -2.14 -22.88 23.27
C GLN A 150 -2.41 -24.23 23.94
N GLU A 151 -1.48 -24.74 24.75
CA GLU A 151 -1.52 -26.11 25.24
C GLU A 151 -2.00 -26.24 26.68
N ASP A 152 -1.89 -25.18 27.51
CA ASP A 152 -2.28 -25.24 28.91
C ASP A 152 -3.75 -24.81 29.13
N PRO A 153 -4.66 -25.73 29.50
CA PRO A 153 -6.06 -25.40 29.76
C PRO A 153 -6.27 -24.48 30.97
N ASN A 154 -5.22 -24.24 31.77
CA ASN A 154 -5.26 -23.31 32.89
C ASN A 154 -4.87 -21.88 32.50
N PHE A 155 -4.28 -21.66 31.33
CA PHE A 155 -3.83 -20.34 30.87
C PHE A 155 -4.96 -19.57 30.19
N ASN A 156 -6.03 -19.27 30.94
CA ASN A 156 -7.12 -18.44 30.46
C ASN A 156 -7.73 -17.59 31.57
N TYR A 157 -8.51 -16.59 31.16
CA TYR A 157 -9.13 -15.63 32.04
C TYR A 157 -9.99 -16.28 33.14
N GLU A 158 -10.88 -17.21 32.79
CA GLU A 158 -11.82 -17.81 33.75
C GLU A 158 -11.10 -18.60 34.86
N LYS A 159 -10.12 -19.43 34.46
CA LYS A 159 -9.31 -20.20 35.41
C LYS A 159 -8.49 -19.28 36.30
N MET A 160 -7.90 -18.22 35.76
CA MET A 160 -7.12 -17.27 36.53
C MET A 160 -7.99 -16.40 37.45
N LYS A 161 -9.17 -15.98 37.00
CA LYS A 161 -10.10 -15.14 37.78
C LYS A 161 -10.55 -15.83 39.06
N SER A 162 -10.74 -17.15 39.01
CA SER A 162 -11.05 -17.95 40.20
C SER A 162 -9.93 -17.95 41.27
N LYS A 163 -8.70 -17.56 40.89
CA LYS A 163 -7.51 -17.55 41.76
C LYS A 163 -7.08 -16.14 42.13
N SER A 164 -7.07 -15.22 41.18
CA SER A 164 -6.74 -13.81 41.38
C SER A 164 -7.20 -12.99 40.18
N VAL A 165 -7.88 -11.87 40.45
CA VAL A 165 -8.27 -10.91 39.40
C VAL A 165 -7.04 -10.31 38.71
N ALA A 166 -5.96 -10.05 39.45
CA ALA A 166 -4.72 -9.54 38.86
C ALA A 166 -4.07 -10.58 37.93
N ALA A 167 -4.03 -11.86 38.33
CA ALA A 167 -3.52 -12.93 37.47
C ALA A 167 -4.38 -13.10 36.20
N ALA A 168 -5.70 -12.91 36.31
CA ALA A 168 -6.60 -12.98 35.15
C ALA A 168 -6.32 -11.86 34.13
N ASN A 169 -6.17 -10.63 34.61
CA ASN A 169 -5.85 -9.49 33.74
C ASN A 169 -4.44 -9.62 33.13
N LEU A 170 -3.45 -10.11 33.89
CA LEU A 170 -2.12 -10.40 33.36
C LEU A 170 -2.15 -11.50 32.29
N CYS A 171 -2.97 -12.54 32.48
CA CYS A 171 -3.18 -13.59 31.49
C CYS A 171 -3.75 -13.01 30.19
N VAL A 172 -4.81 -12.20 30.28
CA VAL A 172 -5.41 -11.53 29.12
C VAL A 172 -4.39 -10.64 28.41
N TRP A 173 -3.60 -9.87 29.16
CA TRP A 173 -2.55 -9.04 28.59
C TRP A 173 -1.52 -9.87 27.80
N VAL A 174 -0.98 -10.95 28.38
CA VAL A 174 0.01 -11.81 27.69
C VAL A 174 -0.57 -12.38 26.40
N VAL A 175 -1.76 -12.97 26.45
CA VAL A 175 -2.42 -13.59 25.28
C VAL A 175 -2.58 -12.59 24.14
N ASN A 176 -3.08 -11.40 24.47
CA ASN A 176 -3.37 -10.39 23.46
C ASN A 176 -2.11 -9.72 22.90
N ILE A 177 -1.07 -9.51 23.70
CA ILE A 177 0.21 -8.97 23.22
C ILE A 177 0.91 -9.96 22.27
N ILE A 178 0.91 -11.26 22.60
CA ILE A 178 1.47 -12.29 21.72
C ILE A 178 0.65 -12.39 20.42
N SER A 179 -0.68 -12.42 20.52
CA SER A 179 -1.57 -12.41 19.35
C SER A 179 -1.33 -11.19 18.45
N PHE A 180 -1.25 -9.99 19.03
CA PHE A 180 -0.89 -8.77 18.29
C PHE A 180 0.45 -8.92 17.59
N HIS A 181 1.49 -9.39 18.30
CA HIS A 181 2.83 -9.50 17.75
C HIS A 181 2.87 -10.47 16.55
N GLN A 182 2.16 -11.59 16.62
CA GLN A 182 2.05 -12.54 15.50
C GLN A 182 1.41 -11.90 14.27
N VAL A 183 0.34 -11.13 14.45
CA VAL A 183 -0.30 -10.39 13.36
C VAL A 183 0.65 -9.32 12.82
N PHE A 184 1.31 -8.56 13.70
CA PHE A 184 2.26 -7.52 13.33
C PHE A 184 3.41 -8.04 12.47
N VAL A 185 3.99 -9.20 12.81
CA VAL A 185 5.04 -9.85 12.01
C VAL A 185 4.54 -10.23 10.61
N ARG A 186 3.25 -10.56 10.44
CA ARG A 186 2.64 -10.78 9.11
C ARG A 186 2.35 -9.47 8.36
N VAL A 187 1.90 -8.44 9.07
CA VAL A 187 1.52 -7.13 8.49
C VAL A 187 2.73 -6.32 8.05
N LYS A 188 3.82 -6.35 8.81
CA LYS A 188 5.04 -5.58 8.51
C LYS A 188 5.56 -5.77 7.07
N PRO A 189 5.79 -7.00 6.57
CA PRO A 189 6.21 -7.19 5.18
C PRO A 189 5.13 -6.77 4.17
N LEU A 190 3.84 -6.88 4.50
CA LEU A 190 2.76 -6.38 3.63
C LEU A 190 2.81 -4.86 3.51
N MET A 191 3.09 -4.14 4.60
CA MET A 191 3.28 -2.67 4.58
C MET A 191 4.49 -2.27 3.74
N ASP A 192 5.63 -2.95 3.92
CA ASP A 192 6.83 -2.70 3.12
C ASP A 192 6.59 -2.97 1.62
N THR A 193 5.79 -4.01 1.31
CA THR A 193 5.41 -4.36 -0.07
C THR A 193 4.42 -3.35 -0.64
N LEU A 194 3.46 -2.88 0.16
CA LEU A 194 2.49 -1.86 -0.23
C LEU A 194 3.18 -0.55 -0.60
N GLU A 195 4.18 -0.14 0.19
CA GLU A 195 4.95 1.07 -0.09
C GLU A 195 5.68 0.96 -1.44
N LYS A 196 6.33 -0.17 -1.72
CA LYS A 196 6.96 -0.42 -3.03
C LYS A 196 5.94 -0.44 -4.18
N ALA A 197 4.77 -1.04 -3.96
CA ALA A 197 3.70 -1.06 -4.96
C ALA A 197 3.17 0.35 -5.27
N ARG A 198 3.02 1.20 -4.24
CA ARG A 198 2.62 2.61 -4.37
C ARG A 198 3.67 3.46 -5.11
N GLN A 199 4.95 3.22 -4.85
CA GLN A 199 6.05 3.85 -5.58
C GLN A 199 6.00 3.45 -7.06
N THR A 200 5.90 2.15 -7.34
CA THR A 200 5.79 1.63 -8.72
C THR A 200 4.60 2.23 -9.46
N LYS A 201 3.43 2.34 -8.81
CA LYS A 201 2.25 2.98 -9.38
C LYS A 201 2.52 4.46 -9.70
N THR A 202 3.14 5.18 -8.78
CA THR A 202 3.45 6.60 -8.94
C THR A 202 4.40 6.82 -10.12
N GLU A 203 5.42 5.97 -10.27
CA GLU A 203 6.34 5.99 -11.42
C GLU A 203 5.60 5.72 -12.74
N ALA A 204 4.72 4.72 -12.77
CA ALA A 204 3.90 4.41 -13.95
C ALA A 204 2.93 5.55 -14.32
N ASP A 205 2.31 6.20 -13.32
CA ASP A 205 1.43 7.35 -13.52
C ASP A 205 2.19 8.57 -14.09
N ILE A 206 3.44 8.78 -13.66
CA ILE A 206 4.32 9.83 -14.21
C ILE A 206 4.67 9.56 -15.68
N GLU A 207 5.08 8.33 -16.00
CA GLU A 207 5.41 7.93 -17.38
C GLU A 207 4.18 8.05 -18.29
N LEU A 208 3.02 7.58 -17.83
CA LEU A 208 1.76 7.69 -18.55
C LEU A 208 1.40 9.15 -18.85
N ALA A 209 1.51 10.03 -17.86
CA ALA A 209 1.24 11.46 -18.04
C ALA A 209 2.18 12.10 -19.07
N ALA A 210 3.46 11.72 -19.06
CA ALA A 210 4.44 12.21 -20.03
C ALA A 210 4.11 11.75 -21.46
N VAL A 211 3.76 10.48 -21.65
CA VAL A 211 3.40 9.94 -22.97
C VAL A 211 2.08 10.53 -23.47
N GLN A 212 1.08 10.68 -22.61
CA GLN A 212 -0.20 11.32 -22.97
C GLN A 212 -0.03 12.76 -23.43
N LYS A 213 0.87 13.52 -22.79
CA LYS A 213 1.22 14.87 -23.25
C LYS A 213 1.82 14.85 -24.66
N MET A 214 2.74 13.92 -24.94
CA MET A 214 3.34 13.79 -26.28
C MET A 214 2.32 13.38 -27.35
N VAL A 215 1.35 12.53 -27.00
CA VAL A 215 0.24 12.17 -27.90
C VAL A 215 -0.59 13.41 -28.23
N ALA A 216 -1.03 14.14 -27.21
CA ALA A 216 -1.85 15.34 -27.39
C ALA A 216 -1.16 16.40 -28.26
N GLU A 217 0.16 16.58 -28.10
CA GLU A 217 0.95 17.48 -28.94
C GLU A 217 0.98 17.05 -30.41
N VAL A 218 1.16 15.75 -30.69
CA VAL A 218 1.17 15.25 -32.08
C VAL A 218 -0.21 15.28 -32.70
N GLU A 219 -1.26 14.95 -31.95
CA GLU A 219 -2.65 15.05 -32.42
C GLU A 219 -3.02 16.49 -32.77
N ALA A 220 -2.58 17.47 -31.97
CA ALA A 220 -2.76 18.88 -32.27
C ALA A 220 -2.05 19.28 -33.57
N GLN A 221 -0.82 18.80 -33.79
CA GLN A 221 -0.07 19.04 -35.04
C GLN A 221 -0.76 18.39 -36.25
N LEU A 222 -1.25 17.15 -36.11
CA LEU A 222 -1.99 16.45 -37.15
C LEU A 222 -3.27 17.19 -37.54
N ASN A 223 -4.02 17.67 -36.55
CA ASN A 223 -5.25 18.44 -36.78
C ASN A 223 -4.95 19.74 -37.55
N ALA A 224 -3.87 20.45 -37.19
CA ALA A 224 -3.44 21.65 -37.90
C ALA A 224 -2.99 21.35 -39.33
N LEU A 225 -2.25 20.26 -39.53
CA LEU A 225 -1.75 19.85 -40.85
C LEU A 225 -2.89 19.38 -41.76
N GLN A 226 -3.88 18.67 -41.21
CA GLN A 226 -5.09 18.26 -41.92
C GLN A 226 -5.94 19.47 -42.34
N ALA A 227 -6.04 20.50 -41.49
CA ALA A 227 -6.69 21.75 -41.86
C ALA A 227 -5.95 22.46 -43.01
N SER A 228 -4.62 22.58 -42.90
CA SER A 228 -3.78 23.18 -43.96
C SER A 228 -3.85 22.41 -45.28
N PHE A 229 -3.86 21.08 -45.22
CA PHE A 229 -4.02 20.22 -46.39
C PHE A 229 -5.37 20.41 -47.07
N ARG A 230 -6.46 20.49 -46.30
CA ARG A 230 -7.80 20.77 -46.82
C ARG A 230 -7.85 22.12 -47.53
N ASP A 231 -7.28 23.15 -46.92
CA ASP A 231 -7.25 24.51 -47.50
C ASP A 231 -6.39 24.56 -48.76
N ALA A 232 -5.21 23.92 -48.75
CA ALA A 232 -4.34 23.81 -49.92
C ALA A 232 -4.99 23.03 -51.07
N THR A 233 -5.75 21.99 -50.76
CA THR A 233 -6.49 21.19 -51.76
C THR A 233 -7.63 22.01 -52.39
N ASN A 234 -8.37 22.77 -51.59
CA ASN A 234 -9.42 23.68 -52.07
C ASN A 234 -8.85 24.77 -52.99
N GLU A 235 -7.74 25.40 -52.58
CA GLU A 235 -7.06 26.43 -53.39
C GLU A 235 -6.48 25.85 -54.69
N LYS A 236 -5.88 24.65 -54.64
CA LYS A 236 -5.42 23.95 -55.84
C LYS A 236 -6.57 23.71 -56.82
N ALA A 237 -7.70 23.18 -56.33
CA ALA A 237 -8.87 22.92 -57.17
C ALA A 237 -9.41 24.19 -57.84
N LYS A 238 -9.41 25.32 -57.12
CA LYS A 238 -9.81 26.62 -57.66
C LYS A 238 -8.88 27.10 -58.76
N VAL A 239 -7.56 27.04 -58.55
CA VAL A 239 -6.57 27.47 -59.56
C VAL A 239 -6.57 26.53 -60.78
N GLU A 240 -6.79 25.23 -60.59
CA GLU A 240 -6.94 24.27 -61.68
C GLU A 240 -8.19 24.59 -62.53
N ALA A 241 -9.34 24.91 -61.90
CA ALA A 241 -10.55 25.33 -62.59
C ALA A 241 -10.36 26.64 -63.39
N GLU A 242 -9.75 27.67 -62.78
CA GLU A 242 -9.44 28.93 -63.46
C GLU A 242 -8.51 28.73 -64.67
N ALA A 243 -7.52 27.84 -64.53
CA ALA A 243 -6.59 27.50 -65.60
C ALA A 243 -7.29 26.77 -66.76
N GLN A 244 -8.20 25.83 -66.46
CA GLN A 244 -9.03 25.16 -67.46
C GLN A 244 -9.90 26.15 -68.23
N THR A 245 -10.63 27.03 -67.53
CA THR A 245 -11.45 28.06 -68.19
C THR A 245 -10.61 28.98 -69.09
N CYS A 246 -9.39 29.35 -68.69
CA CYS A 246 -8.49 30.12 -69.55
C CYS A 246 -8.02 29.33 -70.78
N GLN A 247 -7.68 28.05 -70.61
CA GLN A 247 -7.28 27.19 -71.74
C GLN A 247 -8.43 26.99 -72.73
N GLU A 248 -9.65 26.76 -72.25
CA GLU A 248 -10.84 26.65 -73.09
C GLU A 248 -11.07 27.93 -73.90
N ARG A 249 -10.98 29.11 -73.26
CA ARG A 249 -11.09 30.40 -73.95
C ARG A 249 -9.99 30.60 -75.00
N LEU A 250 -8.75 30.25 -74.69
CA LEU A 250 -7.64 30.32 -75.65
C LEU A 250 -7.87 29.38 -76.84
N SER A 251 -8.29 28.13 -76.58
CA SER A 251 -8.56 27.15 -77.63
C SER A 251 -9.73 27.54 -78.54
N LEU A 252 -10.69 28.31 -78.02
CA LEU A 252 -11.79 28.88 -78.80
C LEU A 252 -11.35 30.10 -79.63
N ALA A 253 -10.34 30.84 -79.18
CA ALA A 253 -9.80 32.02 -79.87
C ALA A 253 -8.76 31.67 -80.95
N GLU A 254 -8.11 30.51 -80.83
CA GLU A 254 -7.17 29.97 -81.82
C GLU A 254 -7.86 29.17 -82.95
N ARG A 255 -9.20 29.06 -82.89
CA ARG A 255 -10.05 28.32 -83.84
C ARG A 255 -10.76 29.25 -84.80
#